data_AF-A0A413CUY5-F1
#
_entry.id   AF-A0A413CUY5-F1
#
_cell.length_a   1.000
_cell.length_b   1.000
_cell.length_c   1.000
_cell.angle_alpha   90.00
_cell.angle_beta   90.00
_cell.angle_gamma   90.00
#
_symmetry.space_group_name_H-M   'P 1'
#
loop_
_entity.id
_entity.type
_entity.pdbx_description
1 polymer ?
#
loop_
_entity_poly.entity_id
_entity_poly.type
_entity_poly.pdbx_seq_one_letter_code
_entity_poly.pdbx_strand_id
1 'polypeptide(L)'
;MNMERQLREEERIRAGYYQQHNYTWQYVLQPEEYQDLLSREVNGKHLQIHPFHPKNNWTDFIRFKVGNAGGDCDSSAATMLTFKMVYTYLNDGKIIPQDGKYNEYKIEKAGAIYCGDTMTSGWAILKRYLAYQHKALQDKNPELFDDFDKWVKVKYDGVPITNFENDCKRGFKEYCYYFAEQMAAPVGQVLSSDCKLFLENVWNQGNMIPVPEFFNKARAREDYGDTIDRMLTYLYYFIISDGNDKYLKLLFCVEEKCKTDIEEAEKATKAVEKTKEWISQVCGEKTGKGAWNTFVEIHFLQPFCKLDENGIYIPVCMFNNQPLRYTYPPYYEKQLRFLPGTLEECECFFRTCNTAILERSRLIQEKIKEV
;
A
#
# COMPACT_ATOMS: atom_id res chain seq x y z
N MET A 1 8.36 -15.02 -16.25
CA MET A 1 7.11 -15.79 -16.40
C MET A 1 7.07 -16.39 -17.81
N ASN A 2 6.61 -17.63 -18.00
CA ASN A 2 6.47 -18.20 -19.35
C ASN A 2 5.25 -17.59 -20.08
N MET A 3 5.24 -17.65 -21.41
CA MET A 3 4.21 -16.99 -22.25
C MET A 3 2.82 -17.60 -22.05
N GLU A 4 2.73 -18.92 -21.91
CA GLU A 4 1.45 -19.62 -21.76
C GLU A 4 0.72 -19.22 -20.47
N ARG A 5 1.46 -19.13 -19.37
CA ARG A 5 0.94 -18.64 -18.08
C ARG A 5 0.57 -17.17 -18.15
N GLN A 6 1.36 -16.35 -18.81
CA GLN A 6 1.04 -14.93 -19.01
C GLN A 6 -0.31 -14.76 -19.70
N LEU A 7 -0.55 -15.46 -20.82
CA LEU A 7 -1.81 -15.37 -21.57
C LEU A 7 -3.01 -15.81 -20.74
N ARG A 8 -2.91 -16.93 -20.01
CA ARG A 8 -3.99 -17.39 -19.09
C ARG A 8 -4.35 -16.36 -18.03
N GLU A 9 -3.34 -15.72 -17.43
CA GLU A 9 -3.56 -14.74 -16.39
C GLU A 9 -4.12 -13.42 -16.93
N GLU A 10 -3.70 -13.00 -18.11
CA GLU A 10 -4.31 -11.87 -18.83
C GLU A 10 -5.80 -12.14 -19.10
N GLU A 11 -6.17 -13.35 -19.54
CA GLU A 11 -7.57 -13.74 -19.72
C GLU A 11 -8.38 -13.69 -18.40
N ARG A 12 -7.81 -14.19 -17.30
CA ARG A 12 -8.45 -14.12 -15.96
C ARG A 12 -8.65 -12.67 -15.49
N ILE A 13 -7.65 -11.81 -15.70
CA ILE A 13 -7.73 -10.38 -15.38
C ILE A 13 -8.83 -9.72 -16.21
N ARG A 14 -8.85 -9.94 -17.54
CA ARG A 14 -9.89 -9.41 -18.45
C ARG A 14 -11.30 -9.89 -18.09
N ALA A 15 -11.43 -11.16 -17.68
CA ALA A 15 -12.69 -11.74 -17.23
C ALA A 15 -13.16 -11.21 -15.85
N GLY A 16 -12.36 -10.37 -15.19
CA GLY A 16 -12.69 -9.84 -13.87
C GLY A 16 -12.62 -10.89 -12.76
N TYR A 17 -11.86 -11.97 -12.95
CA TYR A 17 -11.75 -13.07 -11.97
C TYR A 17 -11.31 -12.56 -10.59
N TYR A 18 -10.46 -11.54 -10.57
CA TYR A 18 -9.93 -10.89 -9.36
C TYR A 18 -10.81 -9.73 -8.85
N GLN A 19 -11.95 -9.42 -9.50
CA GLN A 19 -12.88 -8.38 -9.05
C GLN A 19 -13.82 -8.86 -7.94
N GLN A 20 -14.27 -10.11 -8.00
CA GLN A 20 -15.26 -10.68 -7.08
C GLN A 20 -14.65 -11.32 -5.83
N HIS A 21 -13.35 -11.50 -5.86
CA HIS A 21 -12.62 -12.12 -4.78
C HIS A 21 -11.78 -11.02 -4.17
N ASN A 22 -11.88 -10.85 -2.86
CA ASN A 22 -10.93 -10.08 -2.05
C ASN A 22 -9.54 -10.74 -2.05
N TYR A 23 -9.12 -11.33 -3.18
CA TYR A 23 -7.77 -11.76 -3.42
C TYR A 23 -6.94 -10.49 -3.47
N THR A 24 -6.20 -10.31 -2.40
CA THR A 24 -5.00 -9.48 -2.35
C THR A 24 -4.21 -9.62 -3.65
N TRP A 25 -4.13 -8.56 -4.42
CA TRP A 25 -3.27 -8.49 -5.60
C TRP A 25 -1.79 -8.69 -5.23
N GLN A 26 -1.46 -8.71 -3.93
CA GLN A 26 -0.16 -9.09 -3.39
C GLN A 26 0.12 -10.62 -3.46
N TYR A 27 -0.88 -11.49 -3.40
CA TYR A 27 -0.67 -12.94 -3.16
C TYR A 27 -1.28 -13.88 -4.21
N VAL A 28 -1.96 -13.34 -5.23
CA VAL A 28 -2.32 -14.14 -6.38
C VAL A 28 -1.06 -14.35 -7.22
N LEU A 29 -0.43 -15.51 -7.10
CA LEU A 29 0.10 -16.32 -8.21
C LEU A 29 1.26 -17.22 -7.71
N GLN A 30 0.91 -18.45 -7.28
CA GLN A 30 1.89 -19.50 -7.01
C GLN A 30 2.61 -19.99 -8.29
N PRO A 31 3.84 -20.51 -8.22
CA PRO A 31 4.54 -21.11 -9.36
C PRO A 31 4.02 -22.53 -9.67
N GLU A 32 3.80 -22.86 -10.96
CA GLU A 32 3.40 -24.21 -11.43
C GLU A 32 4.49 -25.28 -11.20
N GLU A 33 5.75 -24.89 -11.00
CA GLU A 33 6.88 -25.83 -10.86
C GLU A 33 6.86 -26.65 -9.57
N TYR A 34 5.91 -26.38 -8.67
CA TYR A 34 5.63 -27.20 -7.50
C TYR A 34 4.22 -27.79 -7.59
N GLN A 35 4.02 -28.80 -8.44
CA GLN A 35 2.83 -29.67 -8.37
C GLN A 35 2.61 -30.23 -6.95
N ASP A 36 3.67 -30.34 -6.16
CA ASP A 36 3.64 -30.78 -4.77
C ASP A 36 3.01 -29.76 -3.79
N LEU A 37 2.94 -28.47 -4.14
CA LEU A 37 2.26 -27.45 -3.33
C LEU A 37 0.75 -27.41 -3.64
N LEU A 38 0.38 -27.57 -4.91
CA LEU A 38 -1.00 -27.85 -5.32
C LEU A 38 -1.52 -29.16 -4.70
N SER A 39 -0.69 -30.20 -4.63
CA SER A 39 -1.08 -31.47 -3.98
C SER A 39 -1.12 -31.37 -2.45
N ARG A 40 -0.42 -30.42 -1.82
CA ARG A 40 -0.55 -30.12 -0.37
C ARG A 40 -1.79 -29.32 -0.02
N GLU A 41 -2.34 -28.54 -0.95
CA GLU A 41 -3.68 -27.94 -0.81
C GLU A 41 -4.79 -29.00 -0.87
N VAL A 42 -4.58 -30.09 -1.63
CA VAL A 42 -5.57 -31.18 -1.80
C VAL A 42 -5.40 -32.30 -0.75
N ASN A 43 -4.19 -32.56 -0.26
CA ASN A 43 -3.89 -33.59 0.74
C ASN A 43 -3.53 -33.00 2.12
N GLY A 44 -4.45 -32.24 2.71
CA GLY A 44 -4.71 -32.26 4.16
C GLY A 44 -3.59 -31.92 5.16
N LYS A 45 -2.45 -31.30 4.80
CA LYS A 45 -1.46 -30.81 5.78
C LYS A 45 -0.81 -29.48 5.37
N HIS A 46 -1.29 -28.42 6.03
CA HIS A 46 -0.65 -27.12 6.27
C HIS A 46 -0.06 -26.34 5.07
N LEU A 47 -0.94 -25.68 4.31
CA LEU A 47 -0.83 -24.29 3.83
C LEU A 47 -2.04 -24.04 2.92
N GLN A 48 -3.22 -23.92 3.52
CA GLN A 48 -4.42 -23.46 2.80
C GLN A 48 -4.40 -21.93 2.80
N ILE A 49 -4.19 -21.33 1.64
CA ILE A 49 -4.57 -19.93 1.42
C ILE A 49 -6.10 -19.94 1.32
N HIS A 50 -6.78 -19.76 2.44
CA HIS A 50 -8.23 -19.68 2.46
C HIS A 50 -8.68 -18.41 1.72
N PRO A 51 -9.61 -18.47 0.75
CA PRO A 51 -10.19 -17.26 0.18
C PRO A 51 -10.75 -16.40 1.31
N PHE A 52 -10.32 -15.14 1.40
CA PHE A 52 -10.89 -14.21 2.35
C PHE A 52 -12.33 -13.93 1.94
N HIS A 53 -13.28 -14.56 2.64
CA HIS A 53 -14.69 -14.27 2.51
C HIS A 53 -15.05 -13.18 3.54
N PRO A 54 -15.52 -11.99 3.13
CA PRO A 54 -15.83 -10.87 4.03
C PRO A 54 -16.96 -11.16 5.04
N LYS A 55 -17.65 -12.31 4.90
CA LYS A 55 -18.61 -12.81 5.90
C LYS A 55 -17.94 -13.60 7.03
N ASN A 56 -16.63 -13.83 6.97
CA ASN A 56 -15.89 -14.62 7.95
C ASN A 56 -15.15 -13.75 8.96
N ASN A 57 -15.04 -14.31 10.16
CA ASN A 57 -14.34 -13.79 11.33
C ASN A 57 -12.95 -13.22 10.97
N TRP A 58 -12.59 -12.06 11.55
CA TRP A 58 -11.28 -11.39 11.46
C TRP A 58 -10.07 -12.33 11.67
N THR A 59 -10.26 -13.42 12.40
CA THR A 59 -9.31 -14.54 12.52
C THR A 59 -8.84 -15.09 11.17
N ASP A 60 -9.68 -15.14 10.15
CA ASP A 60 -9.36 -15.69 8.83
C ASP A 60 -8.49 -14.73 7.99
N PHE A 61 -8.69 -13.42 8.12
CA PHE A 61 -7.83 -12.39 7.50
C PHE A 61 -6.38 -12.50 7.99
N ILE A 62 -6.20 -12.75 9.28
CA ILE A 62 -4.87 -12.88 9.88
C ILE A 62 -4.27 -14.26 9.55
N ARG A 63 -5.08 -15.33 9.52
CA ARG A 63 -4.64 -16.66 9.04
C ARG A 63 -4.22 -16.66 7.57
N PHE A 64 -4.81 -15.79 6.74
CA PHE A 64 -4.37 -15.60 5.35
C PHE A 64 -2.91 -15.12 5.25
N LYS A 65 -2.39 -14.40 6.26
CA LYS A 65 -0.96 -14.03 6.33
C LYS A 65 -0.03 -15.19 6.68
N VAL A 66 -0.55 -16.39 6.95
CA VAL A 66 0.27 -17.58 7.21
C VAL A 66 0.85 -18.10 5.89
N GLY A 67 2.01 -17.59 5.54
CA GLY A 67 2.89 -18.06 4.49
C GLY A 67 4.27 -17.43 4.66
N ASN A 68 5.23 -17.74 3.80
CA ASN A 68 6.36 -16.84 3.59
C ASN A 68 5.79 -15.59 2.92
N ALA A 69 5.17 -14.72 3.72
CA ALA A 69 4.70 -13.45 3.26
C ALA A 69 5.95 -12.69 2.80
N GLY A 70 5.99 -12.35 1.51
CA GLY A 70 6.82 -11.23 1.09
C GLY A 70 6.51 -10.04 2.00
N GLY A 71 7.53 -9.24 2.29
CA GLY A 71 7.40 -7.93 2.91
C GLY A 71 6.30 -7.05 2.28
N ASP A 72 6.03 -5.92 2.92
CA ASP A 72 4.85 -5.08 2.64
C ASP A 72 4.83 -4.43 1.23
N CYS A 73 5.85 -4.64 0.40
CA CYS A 73 6.07 -4.02 -0.92
C CYS A 73 5.96 -5.02 -2.09
N ASP A 74 5.42 -6.20 -1.82
CA ASP A 74 5.79 -7.40 -2.54
C ASP A 74 4.70 -7.77 -3.53
N SER A 75 4.76 -7.14 -4.70
CA SER A 75 3.73 -7.25 -5.72
C SER A 75 3.78 -8.59 -6.46
N SER A 76 2.60 -9.20 -6.59
CA SER A 76 2.45 -10.44 -7.33
C SER A 76 2.66 -10.27 -8.83
N ALA A 77 2.77 -11.41 -9.54
CA ALA A 77 2.74 -11.41 -10.99
C ALA A 77 1.41 -10.85 -11.56
N ALA A 78 0.28 -10.98 -10.86
CA ALA A 78 -1.01 -10.46 -11.34
C ALA A 78 -1.04 -8.93 -11.31
N THR A 79 -0.42 -8.34 -10.28
CA THR A 79 -0.19 -6.89 -10.20
C THR A 79 0.73 -6.43 -11.33
N MET A 80 1.85 -7.12 -11.56
CA MET A 80 2.77 -6.76 -12.66
C MET A 80 2.11 -6.89 -14.03
N LEU A 81 1.28 -7.92 -14.25
CA LEU A 81 0.52 -8.07 -15.48
C LEU A 81 -0.48 -6.95 -15.68
N THR A 82 -1.23 -6.62 -14.63
CA THR A 82 -2.15 -5.48 -14.65
C THR A 82 -1.42 -4.20 -15.01
N PHE A 83 -0.25 -3.96 -14.43
CA PHE A 83 0.55 -2.79 -14.74
C PHE A 83 0.98 -2.76 -16.22
N LYS A 84 1.41 -3.90 -16.77
CA LYS A 84 1.78 -4.03 -18.18
C LYS A 84 0.58 -3.80 -19.12
N MET A 85 -0.61 -4.26 -18.74
CA MET A 85 -1.84 -4.08 -19.53
C MET A 85 -2.35 -2.63 -19.51
N VAL A 86 -2.21 -1.96 -18.37
CA VAL A 86 -2.88 -0.67 -18.10
C VAL A 86 -1.97 0.52 -18.39
N TYR A 87 -0.68 0.42 -18.05
CA TYR A 87 0.27 1.51 -18.20
C TYR A 87 1.06 1.33 -19.50
N THR A 88 0.78 2.18 -20.48
CA THR A 88 1.43 2.16 -21.80
C THR A 88 2.95 2.26 -21.71
N TYR A 89 3.47 3.02 -20.74
CA TYR A 89 4.92 3.12 -20.51
C TYR A 89 5.55 1.84 -19.93
N LEU A 90 4.78 0.80 -19.61
CA LEU A 90 5.27 -0.50 -19.10
C LEU A 90 4.91 -1.70 -20.00
N ASN A 91 4.14 -1.49 -21.08
CA ASN A 91 3.51 -2.57 -21.85
C ASN A 91 4.47 -3.58 -22.50
N ASP A 92 5.69 -3.17 -22.84
CA ASP A 92 6.78 -3.96 -23.43
C ASP A 92 7.80 -4.43 -22.38
N GLY A 93 7.62 -4.05 -21.11
CA GLY A 93 8.51 -4.44 -20.02
C GLY A 93 8.47 -5.94 -19.73
N LYS A 94 9.59 -6.47 -19.24
CA LYS A 94 9.75 -7.90 -18.90
C LYS A 94 9.41 -8.13 -17.43
N ILE A 95 8.47 -9.03 -17.16
CA ILE A 95 8.13 -9.45 -15.79
C ILE A 95 9.10 -10.53 -15.33
N ILE A 96 9.90 -10.21 -14.31
CA ILE A 96 10.90 -11.11 -13.72
C ILE A 96 10.72 -11.24 -12.20
N PRO A 97 11.14 -12.36 -11.60
CA PRO A 97 11.16 -12.49 -10.14
C PRO A 97 12.07 -11.44 -9.49
N GLN A 98 11.76 -11.03 -8.27
CA GLN A 98 12.66 -10.26 -7.43
C GLN A 98 13.72 -11.16 -6.79
N ASP A 99 14.96 -10.68 -6.73
CA ASP A 99 16.12 -11.48 -6.31
C ASP A 99 16.00 -11.91 -4.84
N GLY A 100 16.15 -13.21 -4.58
CA GLY A 100 16.12 -13.77 -3.23
C GLY A 100 14.73 -13.80 -2.58
N LYS A 101 13.66 -13.54 -3.34
CA LYS A 101 12.30 -13.41 -2.82
C LYS A 101 11.31 -14.33 -3.54
N TYR A 102 10.37 -14.90 -2.78
CA TYR A 102 9.41 -15.89 -3.29
C TYR A 102 8.08 -15.21 -3.67
N ASN A 103 7.57 -15.48 -4.88
CA ASN A 103 6.32 -14.93 -5.43
C ASN A 103 6.26 -13.42 -5.67
N GLU A 104 7.43 -12.78 -5.75
CA GLU A 104 7.54 -11.35 -5.96
C GLU A 104 8.09 -11.05 -7.32
N TYR A 105 7.45 -10.10 -8.00
CA TYR A 105 7.80 -9.76 -9.37
C TYR A 105 8.10 -8.28 -9.50
N LYS A 106 8.91 -7.97 -10.51
CA LYS A 106 9.26 -6.63 -10.96
C LYS A 106 9.13 -6.56 -12.47
N ILE A 107 8.88 -5.37 -13.00
CA ILE A 107 8.96 -5.09 -14.43
C ILE A 107 10.30 -4.43 -14.71
N GLU A 108 11.10 -5.05 -15.58
CA GLU A 108 12.31 -4.44 -16.13
C GLU A 108 12.01 -3.88 -17.53
N LYS A 109 12.31 -2.60 -17.74
CA LYS A 109 12.15 -1.93 -19.04
C LYS A 109 13.27 -0.92 -19.25
N ALA A 110 14.02 -1.08 -20.34
CA ALA A 110 15.09 -0.16 -20.74
C ALA A 110 16.08 0.19 -19.61
N GLY A 111 16.44 -0.80 -18.78
CA GLY A 111 17.32 -0.61 -17.63
C GLY A 111 16.67 0.05 -16.39
N ALA A 112 15.39 0.40 -16.45
CA ALA A 112 14.60 0.79 -15.29
C ALA A 112 13.87 -0.41 -14.69
N ILE A 113 13.75 -0.41 -13.36
CA ILE A 113 13.04 -1.43 -12.59
C ILE A 113 11.83 -0.77 -11.95
N TYR A 114 10.67 -1.39 -12.15
CA TYR A 114 9.41 -1.01 -11.53
C TYR A 114 8.91 -2.13 -10.63
N CYS A 115 8.64 -1.77 -9.39
CA CYS A 115 7.95 -2.61 -8.42
C CYS A 115 6.53 -2.06 -8.23
N GLY A 116 5.64 -2.81 -7.57
CA GLY A 116 4.37 -2.25 -7.13
C GLY A 116 4.39 -1.94 -5.65
N ASP A 117 3.71 -0.87 -5.27
CA ASP A 117 3.60 -0.44 -3.89
C ASP A 117 2.15 -0.09 -3.53
N THR A 118 1.82 -0.23 -2.24
CA THR A 118 0.58 0.31 -1.69
C THR A 118 0.72 1.83 -1.50
N MET A 119 -0.25 2.60 -2.00
CA MET A 119 -0.19 4.05 -1.89
C MET A 119 -0.46 4.52 -0.45
N THR A 120 -1.42 3.89 0.22
CA THR A 120 -1.91 4.35 1.52
C THR A 120 -1.01 4.02 2.71
N SER A 121 -0.18 2.98 2.61
CA SER A 121 0.68 2.47 3.71
C SER A 121 -0.06 2.44 5.06
N GLY A 122 -1.06 1.56 5.14
CA GLY A 122 -2.11 1.61 6.17
C GLY A 122 -1.68 1.33 7.61
N TRP A 123 -0.43 0.90 7.83
CA TRP A 123 0.02 0.39 9.12
C TRP A 123 0.16 1.48 10.20
N ALA A 124 0.78 2.60 9.87
CA ALA A 124 0.94 3.73 10.80
C ALA A 124 -0.42 4.30 11.24
N ILE A 125 -1.38 4.34 10.31
CA ILE A 125 -2.75 4.77 10.55
C ILE A 125 -3.48 3.80 11.48
N LEU A 126 -3.37 2.49 11.21
CA LEU A 126 -4.00 1.47 12.04
C LEU A 126 -3.48 1.51 13.49
N LYS A 127 -2.16 1.66 13.69
CA LYS A 127 -1.58 1.81 15.04
C LYS A 127 -2.18 2.99 15.80
N ARG A 128 -2.30 4.15 15.14
CA ARG A 128 -2.89 5.35 15.74
C ARG A 128 -4.38 5.17 16.04
N TYR A 129 -5.11 4.59 15.10
CA TYR A 129 -6.52 4.26 15.26
C TYR A 129 -6.75 3.40 16.50
N LEU A 130 -6.01 2.30 16.64
CA LEU A 130 -6.12 1.39 17.78
C LEU A 130 -5.79 2.10 19.10
N ALA A 131 -4.78 2.97 19.13
CA ALA A 131 -4.44 3.77 20.31
C ALA A 131 -5.55 4.77 20.70
N TYR A 132 -6.14 5.47 19.72
CA TYR A 132 -7.26 6.38 19.98
C TYR A 132 -8.55 5.63 20.36
N GLN A 133 -8.80 4.49 19.73
CA GLN A 133 -9.93 3.63 20.04
C GLN A 133 -9.82 3.07 21.46
N HIS A 134 -8.62 2.66 21.89
CA HIS A 134 -8.35 2.20 23.27
C HIS A 134 -8.74 3.28 24.29
N LYS A 135 -8.25 4.50 24.08
CA LYS A 135 -8.58 5.65 24.93
C LYS A 135 -10.08 5.97 24.92
N ALA A 136 -10.73 5.91 23.77
CA ALA A 136 -12.15 6.21 23.64
C ALA A 136 -13.06 5.14 24.27
N LEU A 137 -12.61 3.88 24.32
CA LEU A 137 -13.36 2.77 24.91
C LEU A 137 -13.40 2.83 26.43
N GLN A 138 -12.35 3.36 27.07
CA GLN A 138 -12.26 3.49 28.52
C GLN A 138 -13.51 4.17 29.12
N ASP A 139 -14.04 5.18 28.43
CA ASP A 139 -15.19 5.96 28.90
C ASP A 139 -16.55 5.44 28.37
N LYS A 140 -16.56 4.61 27.32
CA LYS A 140 -17.78 4.24 26.57
C LYS A 140 -18.22 2.79 26.76
N ASN A 141 -17.29 1.86 26.90
CA ASN A 141 -17.58 0.44 27.03
C ASN A 141 -16.48 -0.25 27.86
N PRO A 142 -16.57 -0.20 29.20
CA PRO A 142 -15.54 -0.72 30.10
C PRO A 142 -15.24 -2.22 29.91
N GLU A 143 -16.25 -3.03 29.60
CA GLU A 143 -16.06 -4.48 29.37
C GLU A 143 -15.23 -4.73 28.10
N LEU A 144 -15.58 -4.07 26.99
CA LEU A 144 -14.81 -4.16 25.75
C LEU A 144 -13.44 -3.49 25.89
N PHE A 145 -13.33 -2.45 26.72
CA PHE A 145 -12.06 -1.84 27.09
C PHE A 145 -11.19 -2.84 27.82
N ASP A 146 -11.67 -3.56 28.83
CA ASP A 146 -10.86 -4.53 29.58
C ASP A 146 -10.34 -5.65 28.69
N ASP A 147 -11.17 -6.15 27.75
CA ASP A 147 -10.75 -7.14 26.76
C ASP A 147 -9.67 -6.60 25.81
N PHE A 148 -9.83 -5.35 25.34
CA PHE A 148 -8.87 -4.69 24.45
C PHE A 148 -7.62 -4.21 25.18
N ASP A 149 -7.72 -3.79 26.43
CA ASP A 149 -6.63 -3.37 27.31
C ASP A 149 -5.78 -4.56 27.72
N LYS A 150 -6.42 -5.72 27.98
CA LYS A 150 -5.72 -7.00 28.12
C LYS A 150 -4.92 -7.31 26.86
N TRP A 151 -5.44 -7.05 25.66
CA TRP A 151 -4.68 -7.17 24.41
C TRP A 151 -3.48 -6.21 24.35
N VAL A 152 -3.67 -4.90 24.57
CA VAL A 152 -2.57 -3.90 24.57
C VAL A 152 -1.48 -4.26 25.59
N LYS A 153 -1.88 -4.81 26.74
CA LYS A 153 -1.01 -5.15 27.88
C LYS A 153 -0.51 -6.58 27.87
N VAL A 154 -0.87 -7.42 26.89
CA VAL A 154 -0.27 -8.75 26.76
C VAL A 154 1.23 -8.57 26.56
N LYS A 155 1.97 -8.82 27.63
CA LYS A 155 3.42 -8.85 27.64
C LYS A 155 3.86 -10.26 27.33
N TYR A 156 4.59 -10.42 26.24
CA TYR A 156 5.44 -11.59 26.08
C TYR A 156 6.85 -11.17 26.51
N ASP A 157 7.39 -11.79 27.57
CA ASP A 157 8.71 -11.48 28.14
C ASP A 157 8.94 -10.04 28.68
N GLY A 158 7.89 -9.37 29.15
CA GLY A 158 8.02 -8.13 29.92
C GLY A 158 8.03 -6.82 29.11
N VAL A 159 8.06 -6.88 27.78
CA VAL A 159 8.00 -5.72 26.90
C VAL A 159 6.54 -5.44 26.49
N PRO A 160 6.00 -4.23 26.67
CA PRO A 160 4.70 -3.85 26.12
C PRO A 160 4.75 -3.87 24.59
N ILE A 161 3.71 -4.35 23.91
CA ILE A 161 3.61 -4.33 22.43
C ILE A 161 3.46 -2.87 21.98
N THR A 162 4.58 -2.19 21.77
CA THR A 162 4.65 -0.77 21.37
C THR A 162 5.26 -0.59 19.99
N ASN A 163 6.00 -1.59 19.51
CA ASN A 163 6.47 -1.67 18.13
C ASN A 163 6.32 -3.11 17.62
N PHE A 164 5.86 -3.25 16.39
CA PHE A 164 5.72 -4.56 15.75
C PHE A 164 7.06 -5.04 15.14
N GLU A 165 8.13 -4.23 15.23
CA GLU A 165 9.46 -4.56 14.71
C GLU A 165 10.31 -5.40 15.67
N ASN A 166 10.22 -5.18 17.00
CA ASN A 166 11.03 -5.94 17.96
C ASN A 166 10.42 -7.30 18.31
N ASP A 167 9.12 -7.51 18.06
CA ASP A 167 8.44 -8.79 18.28
C ASP A 167 8.76 -9.84 17.19
N CYS A 168 9.43 -9.43 16.11
CA CYS A 168 9.89 -10.28 15.01
C CYS A 168 10.93 -11.35 15.41
N LYS A 169 11.47 -11.31 16.64
CA LYS A 169 12.44 -12.31 17.13
C LYS A 169 11.89 -13.74 17.19
N ARG A 170 10.57 -13.91 17.05
CA ARG A 170 9.90 -15.22 17.01
C ARG A 170 9.45 -15.68 15.64
N GLY A 171 9.81 -14.96 14.58
CA GLY A 171 9.25 -15.20 13.25
C GLY A 171 7.87 -14.55 13.15
N PHE A 172 7.68 -13.76 12.10
CA PHE A 172 6.43 -13.06 11.78
C PHE A 172 5.20 -14.00 11.76
N LYS A 173 5.44 -15.29 11.45
CA LYS A 173 4.43 -16.34 11.33
C LYS A 173 3.81 -16.73 12.67
N GLU A 174 4.63 -17.04 13.68
CA GLU A 174 4.22 -17.42 15.03
C GLU A 174 3.46 -16.28 15.72
N TYR A 175 3.89 -15.04 15.45
CA TYR A 175 3.21 -13.82 15.87
C TYR A 175 1.82 -13.67 15.24
N CYS A 176 1.70 -13.85 13.92
CA CYS A 176 0.42 -13.80 13.21
C CYS A 176 -0.56 -14.89 13.70
N TYR A 177 -0.07 -16.09 14.00
CA TYR A 177 -0.90 -17.16 14.56
C TYR A 177 -1.43 -16.84 15.96
N TYR A 178 -0.56 -16.37 16.86
CA TYR A 178 -0.99 -15.94 18.19
C TYR A 178 -2.04 -14.82 18.09
N PHE A 179 -1.81 -13.84 17.21
CA PHE A 179 -2.74 -12.75 16.95
C PHE A 179 -4.09 -13.24 16.38
N ALA A 180 -4.07 -14.15 15.41
CA ALA A 180 -5.27 -14.71 14.79
C ALA A 180 -6.13 -15.52 15.77
N GLU A 181 -5.48 -16.37 16.58
CA GLU A 181 -6.15 -17.34 17.44
C GLU A 181 -6.67 -16.73 18.73
N GLN A 182 -5.93 -15.78 19.33
CA GLN A 182 -6.22 -15.30 20.68
C GLN A 182 -6.82 -13.89 20.71
N MET A 183 -6.61 -13.08 19.66
CA MET A 183 -6.78 -11.62 19.75
C MET A 183 -7.62 -11.00 18.63
N ALA A 184 -7.89 -11.74 17.56
CA ALA A 184 -8.67 -11.25 16.42
C ALA A 184 -10.14 -10.93 16.76
N ALA A 185 -10.75 -11.64 17.72
CA ALA A 185 -12.13 -11.43 18.10
C ALA A 185 -12.32 -10.12 18.91
N PRO A 186 -11.59 -9.86 20.02
CA PRO A 186 -11.66 -8.59 20.73
C PRO A 186 -11.28 -7.39 19.85
N VAL A 187 -10.19 -7.50 19.08
CA VAL A 187 -9.77 -6.44 18.16
C VAL A 187 -10.83 -6.21 17.08
N GLY A 188 -11.34 -7.28 16.46
CA GLY A 188 -12.38 -7.20 15.44
C GLY A 188 -13.69 -6.59 15.94
N GLN A 189 -14.00 -6.66 17.23
CA GLN A 189 -15.16 -5.99 17.81
C GLN A 189 -14.97 -4.47 17.96
N VAL A 190 -13.74 -4.01 18.22
CA VAL A 190 -13.46 -2.57 18.38
C VAL A 190 -13.25 -1.84 17.05
N LEU A 191 -12.94 -2.55 15.96
CA LEU A 191 -12.79 -1.95 14.64
C LEU A 191 -14.14 -1.50 14.07
N SER A 192 -14.21 -0.26 13.58
CA SER A 192 -15.34 0.26 12.83
C SER A 192 -15.54 -0.46 11.49
N SER A 193 -16.71 -0.30 10.89
CA SER A 193 -16.98 -0.80 9.53
C SER A 193 -16.03 -0.19 8.49
N ASP A 194 -15.71 1.10 8.61
CA ASP A 194 -14.81 1.80 7.68
C ASP A 194 -13.39 1.23 7.78
N CYS A 195 -12.88 1.01 9.01
CA CYS A 195 -11.58 0.38 9.24
C CYS A 195 -11.52 -1.06 8.71
N LYS A 196 -12.57 -1.85 8.96
CA LYS A 196 -12.67 -3.23 8.45
C LYS A 196 -12.58 -3.25 6.94
N LEU A 197 -13.42 -2.47 6.27
CA LEU A 197 -13.44 -2.37 4.81
C LEU A 197 -12.11 -1.87 4.25
N PHE A 198 -11.42 -0.96 4.95
CA PHE A 198 -10.09 -0.50 4.54
C PHE A 198 -9.06 -1.61 4.55
N LEU A 199 -9.09 -2.48 5.56
CA LEU A 199 -8.18 -3.60 5.67
C LEU A 199 -8.46 -4.67 4.60
N GLU A 200 -9.72 -4.80 4.16
CA GLU A 200 -10.07 -5.60 2.97
C GLU A 200 -9.52 -4.98 1.68
N ASN A 201 -9.54 -3.65 1.59
CA ASN A 201 -9.16 -2.91 0.38
C ASN A 201 -7.67 -2.56 0.27
N VAL A 202 -6.87 -2.71 1.35
CA VAL A 202 -5.48 -2.23 1.38
C VAL A 202 -4.59 -2.90 0.32
N TRP A 203 -4.95 -4.10 -0.14
CA TRP A 203 -4.24 -4.83 -1.21
C TRP A 203 -5.07 -4.97 -2.50
N ASN A 204 -6.12 -4.17 -2.63
CA ASN A 204 -6.90 -4.08 -3.85
C ASN A 204 -6.05 -3.36 -4.92
N GLN A 205 -6.23 -3.69 -6.20
CA GLN A 205 -5.50 -3.08 -7.33
C GLN A 205 -5.55 -1.55 -7.29
N GLY A 206 -6.66 -0.98 -6.83
CA GLY A 206 -6.86 0.45 -6.69
C GLY A 206 -5.94 1.10 -5.68
N ASN A 207 -5.35 0.33 -4.76
CA ASN A 207 -4.31 0.81 -3.85
C ASN A 207 -2.88 0.55 -4.34
N MET A 208 -2.71 -0.23 -5.41
CA MET A 208 -1.40 -0.59 -5.95
C MET A 208 -0.99 0.39 -7.08
N ILE A 209 0.25 0.86 -7.03
CA ILE A 209 0.83 1.73 -8.08
C ILE A 209 2.21 1.21 -8.49
N PRO A 210 2.57 1.22 -9.79
CA PRO A 210 3.95 0.98 -10.20
C PRO A 210 4.83 2.14 -9.74
N VAL A 211 5.90 1.81 -9.03
CA VAL A 211 6.90 2.79 -8.59
C VAL A 211 8.30 2.32 -8.99
N PRO A 212 9.22 3.25 -9.27
CA PRO A 212 10.59 2.87 -9.57
C PRO A 212 11.29 2.25 -8.36
N GLU A 213 12.39 1.55 -8.62
CA GLU A 213 13.27 1.03 -7.58
C GLU A 213 13.64 2.10 -6.54
N PHE A 214 13.80 1.66 -5.30
CA PHE A 214 14.10 2.48 -4.11
C PHE A 214 12.95 3.37 -3.62
N PHE A 215 11.92 3.67 -4.42
CA PHE A 215 10.86 4.60 -4.05
C PHE A 215 10.23 4.29 -2.69
N ASN A 216 9.75 3.06 -2.48
CA ASN A 216 9.13 2.67 -1.22
C ASN A 216 10.13 2.72 -0.05
N LYS A 217 11.26 2.00 -0.17
CA LYS A 217 12.30 1.96 0.87
C LYS A 217 12.81 3.36 1.27
N ALA A 218 12.89 4.27 0.31
CA ALA A 218 13.32 5.64 0.54
C ALA A 218 12.24 6.49 1.25
N ARG A 219 10.96 6.26 0.95
CA ARG A 219 9.81 6.96 1.56
C ARG A 219 9.55 6.49 3.00
N ALA A 220 9.74 5.20 3.28
CA ALA A 220 9.49 4.58 4.57
C ALA A 220 10.31 5.26 5.69
N ARG A 221 9.60 5.90 6.63
CA ARG A 221 10.17 6.49 7.84
C ARG A 221 9.08 6.74 8.89
N GLU A 222 9.20 6.11 10.06
CA GLU A 222 8.16 6.15 11.10
C GLU A 222 7.87 7.56 11.62
N ASP A 223 8.90 8.41 11.72
CA ASP A 223 8.86 9.78 12.24
C ASP A 223 8.30 10.81 11.23
N TYR A 224 8.17 10.44 9.95
CA TYR A 224 7.67 11.34 8.89
C TYR A 224 6.29 10.96 8.37
N GLY A 225 5.78 9.80 8.76
CA GLY A 225 4.53 9.25 8.24
C GLY A 225 4.72 8.75 6.82
N ASP A 226 4.37 7.49 6.59
CA ASP A 226 4.30 6.94 5.25
C ASP A 226 2.82 6.92 4.83
N THR A 227 2.37 7.91 4.06
CA THR A 227 0.96 8.01 3.65
C THR A 227 0.81 8.49 2.22
N ILE A 228 -0.34 8.18 1.62
CA ILE A 228 -0.71 8.68 0.30
C ILE A 228 -0.76 10.21 0.24
N ASP A 229 -1.20 10.87 1.32
CA ASP A 229 -1.26 12.33 1.41
C ASP A 229 0.14 12.93 1.25
N ARG A 230 1.13 12.35 1.91
CA ARG A 230 2.53 12.76 1.80
C ARG A 230 3.08 12.54 0.40
N MET A 231 2.85 11.35 -0.16
CA MET A 231 3.27 11.00 -1.51
C MET A 231 2.70 11.97 -2.55
N LEU A 232 1.38 12.16 -2.57
CA LEU A 232 0.71 13.03 -3.53
C LEU A 232 1.08 14.50 -3.35
N THR A 233 1.25 14.97 -2.10
CA THR A 233 1.68 16.35 -1.85
C THR A 233 3.02 16.63 -2.51
N TYR A 234 4.04 15.81 -2.24
CA TYR A 234 5.38 16.09 -2.74
C TYR A 234 5.52 15.83 -4.24
N LEU A 235 4.83 14.83 -4.80
CA LEU A 235 4.80 14.63 -6.25
C LEU A 235 4.10 15.79 -6.97
N TYR A 236 2.96 16.26 -6.45
CA TYR A 236 2.24 17.42 -7.00
C TYR A 236 3.14 18.66 -7.02
N TYR A 237 3.77 18.98 -5.89
CA TYR A 237 4.63 20.17 -5.80
C TYR A 237 5.89 20.05 -6.66
N PHE A 238 6.49 18.87 -6.74
CA PHE A 238 7.62 18.61 -7.64
C PHE A 238 7.25 18.88 -9.11
N ILE A 239 6.13 18.30 -9.57
CA ILE A 239 5.71 18.39 -10.97
C ILE A 239 5.24 19.81 -11.33
N ILE A 240 4.43 20.44 -10.47
CA ILE A 240 3.87 21.76 -10.78
C ILE A 240 4.90 22.89 -10.70
N SER A 241 6.02 22.66 -10.02
CA SER A 241 7.14 23.62 -9.93
C SER A 241 8.25 23.34 -10.95
N ASP A 242 7.93 22.64 -12.03
CA ASP A 242 8.88 22.28 -13.10
C ASP A 242 10.14 21.56 -12.61
N GLY A 243 9.98 20.64 -11.65
CA GLY A 243 11.03 19.71 -11.25
C GLY A 243 11.93 20.21 -10.12
N ASN A 244 11.39 20.91 -9.11
CA ASN A 244 12.20 21.33 -7.95
C ASN A 244 12.51 20.14 -7.03
N ASP A 245 13.73 19.61 -7.14
CA ASP A 245 14.24 18.45 -6.39
C ASP A 245 14.05 18.54 -4.87
N LYS A 246 13.88 19.74 -4.30
CA LYS A 246 13.58 19.92 -2.87
C LYS A 246 12.38 19.09 -2.42
N TYR A 247 11.35 18.96 -3.24
CA TYR A 247 10.14 18.22 -2.86
C TYR A 247 10.36 16.71 -2.84
N LEU A 248 11.14 16.16 -3.78
CA LEU A 248 11.51 14.75 -3.75
C LEU A 248 12.47 14.45 -2.58
N LYS A 249 13.40 15.37 -2.28
CA LYS A 249 14.27 15.24 -1.10
C LYS A 249 13.47 15.20 0.21
N LEU A 250 12.37 15.96 0.30
CA LEU A 250 11.42 15.91 1.43
C LEU A 250 10.60 14.61 1.45
N LEU A 251 10.16 14.12 0.30
CA LEU A 251 9.45 12.83 0.19
C LEU A 251 10.32 11.66 0.64
N PHE A 252 11.61 11.68 0.34
CA PHE A 252 12.53 10.59 0.65
C PHE A 252 13.41 10.84 1.89
N CYS A 253 13.15 11.92 2.65
CA CYS A 253 13.90 12.30 3.85
C CYS A 253 15.43 12.32 3.65
N VAL A 254 15.91 12.80 2.49
CA VAL A 254 17.33 12.70 2.13
C VAL A 254 18.24 13.34 3.18
N GLU A 255 17.97 14.60 3.56
CA GLU A 255 18.78 15.34 4.52
C GLU A 255 18.83 14.69 5.90
N GLU A 256 17.73 14.07 6.31
CA GLU A 256 17.60 13.43 7.61
C GLU A 256 18.27 12.07 7.63
N LYS A 257 18.23 11.33 6.51
CA LYS A 257 18.98 10.08 6.35
C LYS A 257 20.48 10.33 6.28
N CYS A 258 20.92 11.42 5.63
CA CYS A 258 22.33 11.82 5.62
C CYS A 258 22.93 12.02 7.02
N LYS A 259 22.10 12.34 8.02
CA LYS A 259 22.54 12.53 9.42
C LYS A 259 22.66 11.21 10.19
N THR A 260 21.96 10.15 9.75
CA THR A 260 21.79 8.91 10.54
C THR A 260 22.41 7.69 9.88
N ASP A 261 22.28 7.55 8.56
CA ASP A 261 22.71 6.36 7.81
C ASP A 261 23.09 6.72 6.36
N ILE A 262 24.36 6.49 6.02
CA ILE A 262 24.92 6.80 4.69
C ILE A 262 24.30 5.92 3.60
N GLU A 263 24.08 4.63 3.86
CA GLU A 263 23.53 3.70 2.87
C GLU A 263 22.08 4.03 2.57
N GLU A 264 21.29 4.38 3.60
CA GLU A 264 19.93 4.86 3.41
C GLU A 264 19.87 6.20 2.66
N ALA A 265 20.82 7.10 2.93
CA ALA A 265 20.92 8.38 2.23
C ALA A 265 21.25 8.21 0.74
N GLU A 266 22.13 7.28 0.40
CA GLU A 266 22.43 6.92 -1.00
C GLU A 266 21.20 6.36 -1.71
N LYS A 267 20.46 5.44 -1.06
CA LYS A 267 19.20 4.90 -1.60
C LYS A 267 18.16 5.99 -1.80
N ALA A 268 18.01 6.91 -0.84
CA ALA A 268 17.10 8.03 -0.94
C ALA A 268 17.47 8.99 -2.09
N THR A 269 18.76 9.23 -2.30
CA THR A 269 19.26 10.04 -3.42
C THR A 269 18.99 9.36 -4.76
N LYS A 270 19.22 8.04 -4.86
CA LYS A 270 18.86 7.27 -6.06
C LYS A 270 17.36 7.29 -6.33
N ALA A 271 16.52 7.25 -5.29
CA ALA A 271 15.07 7.35 -5.43
C ALA A 271 14.64 8.69 -6.04
N VAL A 272 15.30 9.81 -5.70
CA VAL A 272 15.06 11.13 -6.35
C VAL A 272 15.27 11.02 -7.86
N GLU A 273 16.45 10.55 -8.29
CA GLU A 273 16.78 10.45 -9.73
C GLU A 273 15.85 9.50 -10.48
N LYS A 274 15.55 8.33 -9.90
CA LYS A 274 14.64 7.36 -10.51
C LYS A 274 13.20 7.86 -10.57
N THR A 275 12.76 8.67 -9.62
CA THR A 275 11.43 9.30 -9.67
C THR A 275 11.36 10.36 -10.77
N LYS A 276 12.44 11.12 -11.00
CA LYS A 276 12.53 12.09 -12.11
C LYS A 276 12.45 11.39 -13.47
N GLU A 277 13.21 10.31 -13.64
CA GLU A 277 13.16 9.47 -14.83
C GLU A 277 11.74 8.92 -15.08
N TRP A 278 11.09 8.39 -14.04
CA TRP A 278 9.72 7.87 -14.12
C TRP A 278 8.72 8.96 -14.54
N ILE A 279 8.76 10.13 -13.92
CA ILE A 279 7.86 11.24 -14.27
C ILE A 279 8.08 11.70 -15.71
N SER A 280 9.34 11.77 -16.16
CA SER A 280 9.67 12.12 -17.56
C SER A 280 9.13 11.08 -18.55
N GLN A 281 9.27 9.78 -18.24
CA GLN A 281 8.72 8.71 -19.08
C GLN A 281 7.19 8.76 -19.18
N VAL A 282 6.52 9.14 -18.10
CA VAL A 282 5.05 9.24 -18.04
C VAL A 282 4.54 10.51 -18.72
N CYS A 283 5.18 11.65 -18.45
CA CYS A 283 4.67 12.97 -18.86
C CYS A 283 5.21 13.43 -20.23
N GLY A 284 6.30 12.84 -20.72
CA GLY A 284 6.98 13.27 -21.94
C GLY A 284 7.49 14.71 -21.80
N GLU A 285 7.27 15.51 -22.86
CA GLU A 285 7.70 16.92 -22.91
C GLU A 285 6.81 17.87 -22.10
N LYS A 286 5.72 17.39 -21.52
CA LYS A 286 4.79 18.24 -20.76
C LYS A 286 5.45 18.70 -19.46
N THR A 287 5.12 19.91 -19.02
CA THR A 287 5.59 20.51 -17.77
C THR A 287 4.44 21.10 -16.95
N GLY A 288 4.72 21.52 -15.72
CA GLY A 288 3.77 22.14 -14.80
C GLY A 288 2.43 21.40 -14.67
N LYS A 289 1.33 22.15 -14.85
CA LYS A 289 -0.05 21.64 -14.73
C LYS A 289 -0.37 20.54 -15.75
N GLY A 290 0.15 20.66 -16.98
CA GLY A 290 -0.08 19.68 -18.04
C GLY A 290 0.60 18.34 -17.75
N ALA A 291 1.82 18.38 -17.19
CA ALA A 291 2.51 17.19 -16.70
C ALA A 291 1.74 16.55 -15.54
N TRP A 292 1.31 17.35 -14.57
CA TRP A 292 0.59 16.83 -13.40
C TRP A 292 -0.73 16.14 -13.78
N ASN A 293 -1.57 16.78 -14.60
CA ASN A 293 -2.81 16.15 -15.05
C ASN A 293 -2.53 14.85 -15.82
N THR A 294 -1.50 14.84 -16.69
CA THR A 294 -1.09 13.63 -17.41
C THR A 294 -0.65 12.52 -16.43
N PHE A 295 0.11 12.87 -15.41
CA PHE A 295 0.53 11.92 -14.38
C PHE A 295 -0.66 11.34 -13.62
N VAL A 296 -1.63 12.18 -13.24
CA VAL A 296 -2.87 11.75 -12.56
C VAL A 296 -3.69 10.81 -13.43
N GLU A 297 -3.88 11.17 -14.70
CA GLU A 297 -4.71 10.39 -15.62
C GLU A 297 -4.09 9.04 -15.97
N ILE A 298 -2.77 9.01 -16.26
CA ILE A 298 -2.06 7.77 -16.56
C ILE A 298 -2.07 6.81 -15.37
N HIS A 299 -1.97 7.32 -14.14
CA HIS A 299 -1.96 6.51 -12.92
C HIS A 299 -3.34 6.25 -12.30
N PHE A 300 -4.41 6.74 -12.93
CA PHE A 300 -5.79 6.64 -12.45
C PHE A 300 -6.00 7.26 -11.05
N LEU A 301 -5.31 8.38 -10.76
CA LEU A 301 -5.32 9.03 -9.45
C LEU A 301 -6.45 10.06 -9.27
N GLN A 302 -7.36 10.17 -10.24
CA GLN A 302 -8.51 11.08 -10.17
C GLN A 302 -9.33 10.91 -8.88
N PRO A 303 -9.57 9.68 -8.36
CA PRO A 303 -10.34 9.50 -7.12
C PRO A 303 -9.66 10.04 -5.86
N PHE A 304 -8.35 10.32 -5.93
CA PHE A 304 -7.55 10.92 -4.86
C PHE A 304 -7.39 12.44 -5.04
N CYS A 305 -8.06 13.02 -6.03
CA CYS A 305 -7.97 14.43 -6.39
C CYS A 305 -9.38 15.05 -6.53
N LYS A 306 -9.42 16.39 -6.54
CA LYS A 306 -10.57 17.19 -6.99
C LYS A 306 -10.14 18.03 -8.18
N LEU A 307 -10.94 18.07 -9.23
CA LEU A 307 -10.71 18.96 -10.36
C LEU A 307 -11.10 20.38 -9.95
N ASP A 308 -10.19 21.34 -10.03
CA ASP A 308 -10.49 22.74 -9.76
C ASP A 308 -11.10 23.45 -10.98
N GLU A 309 -11.53 24.70 -10.80
CA GLU A 309 -12.16 25.52 -11.84
C GLU A 309 -11.28 25.74 -13.07
N ASN A 310 -9.97 25.55 -12.96
CA ASN A 310 -9.01 25.68 -14.05
C ASN A 310 -8.71 24.34 -14.73
N GLY A 311 -9.44 23.27 -14.38
CA GLY A 311 -9.23 21.93 -14.90
C GLY A 311 -7.97 21.26 -14.37
N ILE A 312 -7.47 21.65 -13.20
CA ILE A 312 -6.27 21.05 -12.59
C ILE A 312 -6.71 20.07 -11.51
N TYR A 313 -6.17 18.85 -11.54
CA TYR A 313 -6.38 17.92 -10.43
C TYR A 313 -5.63 18.41 -9.20
N ILE A 314 -6.33 18.60 -8.09
CA ILE A 314 -5.73 18.98 -6.81
C ILE A 314 -5.85 17.80 -5.84
N PRO A 315 -4.73 17.25 -5.33
CA PRO A 315 -4.77 16.19 -4.34
C PRO A 315 -5.63 16.57 -3.13
N VAL A 316 -6.42 15.62 -2.62
CA VAL A 316 -7.21 15.82 -1.39
C VAL A 316 -6.61 15.03 -0.23
N CYS A 317 -6.74 15.56 0.99
CA CYS A 317 -6.28 14.90 2.20
C CYS A 317 -7.27 13.81 2.59
N MET A 318 -6.78 12.59 2.83
CA MET A 318 -7.63 11.44 3.08
C MET A 318 -8.43 11.53 4.38
N PHE A 319 -7.97 12.29 5.39
CA PHE A 319 -8.64 12.35 6.70
C PHE A 319 -9.47 13.61 6.95
N ASN A 320 -9.52 14.56 6.01
CA ASN A 320 -10.44 15.71 6.09
C ASN A 320 -11.06 16.14 4.74
N ASN A 321 -10.71 15.45 3.64
CA ASN A 321 -11.20 15.69 2.28
C ASN A 321 -10.99 17.13 1.76
N GLN A 322 -10.14 17.91 2.43
CA GLN A 322 -9.74 19.24 1.97
C GLN A 322 -8.59 19.12 0.96
N PRO A 323 -8.47 20.06 0.01
CA PRO A 323 -7.33 20.09 -0.89
C PRO A 323 -6.01 20.20 -0.10
N LEU A 324 -5.04 19.33 -0.40
CA LEU A 324 -3.77 19.24 0.32
C LEU A 324 -2.98 20.55 0.31
N ARG A 325 -3.14 21.38 -0.75
CA ARG A 325 -2.55 22.72 -0.85
C ARG A 325 -3.00 23.70 0.23
N TYR A 326 -4.15 23.45 0.87
CA TYR A 326 -4.68 24.27 1.96
C TYR A 326 -4.36 23.69 3.34
N THR A 327 -4.14 22.38 3.42
CA THR A 327 -3.97 21.67 4.68
C THR A 327 -2.52 21.63 5.13
N TYR A 328 -1.56 21.46 4.19
CA TYR A 328 -0.14 21.30 4.53
C TYR A 328 0.75 22.21 3.69
N PRO A 329 1.50 23.15 4.31
CA PRO A 329 2.53 23.88 3.59
C PRO A 329 3.64 22.90 3.16
N PRO A 330 4.25 23.10 1.99
CA PRO A 330 5.08 22.07 1.36
C PRO A 330 6.49 21.95 1.94
N TYR A 331 6.80 22.67 3.02
CA TYR A 331 8.14 22.75 3.63
C TYR A 331 8.15 22.40 5.12
N TYR A 332 7.20 21.60 5.59
CA TYR A 332 7.08 21.29 7.00
C TYR A 332 8.14 20.26 7.45
N GLU A 333 9.02 20.66 8.37
CA GLU A 333 10.19 19.86 8.82
C GLU A 333 9.81 18.58 9.57
N LYS A 334 8.63 18.53 10.23
CA LYS A 334 8.10 17.31 10.88
C LYS A 334 6.80 16.87 10.22
N GLN A 335 6.89 15.85 9.37
CA GLN A 335 5.84 15.44 8.45
C GLN A 335 4.71 14.58 9.09
N LEU A 336 4.72 14.41 10.42
CA LEU A 336 3.62 13.78 11.19
C LEU A 336 2.24 14.39 10.96
N ARG A 337 2.17 15.60 10.39
CA ARG A 337 0.92 16.24 9.97
C ARG A 337 0.19 15.49 8.85
N PHE A 338 0.86 14.62 8.11
CA PHE A 338 0.23 13.73 7.13
C PHE A 338 -0.36 12.46 7.76
N LEU A 339 -0.35 12.35 9.09
CA LEU A 339 -1.03 11.30 9.84
C LEU A 339 -2.23 11.91 10.61
N PRO A 340 -3.35 11.18 10.74
CA PRO A 340 -4.48 11.60 11.55
C PRO A 340 -4.05 11.73 13.02
N GLY A 341 -4.51 12.80 13.65
CA GLY A 341 -4.28 13.15 15.05
C GLY A 341 -5.44 12.81 15.97
N THR A 342 -6.59 12.39 15.43
CA THR A 342 -7.78 12.01 16.20
C THR A 342 -8.41 10.72 15.69
N LEU A 343 -9.33 10.18 16.49
CA LEU A 343 -10.12 9.01 16.10
C LEU A 343 -11.00 9.32 14.88
N GLU A 344 -11.64 10.49 14.87
CA GLU A 344 -12.50 10.96 13.77
C GLU A 344 -11.71 11.10 12.46
N GLU A 345 -10.49 11.62 12.53
CA GLU A 345 -9.60 11.71 11.36
C GLU A 345 -9.18 10.32 10.86
N CYS A 346 -8.94 9.35 11.75
CA CYS A 346 -8.66 7.97 11.34
C CYS A 346 -9.86 7.34 10.63
N GLU A 347 -11.07 7.51 11.14
CA GLU A 347 -12.30 7.02 10.50
C GLU A 347 -12.53 7.66 9.12
N CYS A 348 -12.31 8.97 9.04
CA CYS A 348 -12.38 9.71 7.78
C CYS A 348 -11.34 9.20 6.77
N PHE A 349 -10.10 8.92 7.22
CA PHE A 349 -9.06 8.31 6.39
C PHE A 349 -9.55 7.00 5.78
N PHE A 350 -10.05 6.07 6.60
CA PHE A 350 -10.49 4.76 6.12
C PHE A 350 -11.63 4.89 5.10
N ARG A 351 -12.64 5.71 5.39
CA ARG A 351 -13.78 5.95 4.50
C ARG A 351 -13.37 6.54 3.15
N THR A 352 -12.52 7.57 3.18
CA THR A 352 -12.07 8.26 1.97
C THR A 352 -11.20 7.34 1.13
N CYS A 353 -10.24 6.64 1.75
CA CYS A 353 -9.40 5.66 1.07
C CYS A 353 -10.22 4.52 0.47
N ASN A 354 -11.19 3.96 1.19
CA ASN A 354 -12.08 2.92 0.66
C ASN A 354 -12.75 3.36 -0.64
N THR A 355 -13.34 4.56 -0.62
CA THR A 355 -14.04 5.11 -1.79
C THR A 355 -13.06 5.31 -2.96
N ALA A 356 -11.90 5.92 -2.69
CA ALA A 356 -10.91 6.22 -3.72
C ALA A 356 -10.27 4.95 -4.31
N ILE A 357 -9.96 3.96 -3.48
CA ILE A 357 -9.42 2.66 -3.91
C ILE A 357 -10.43 1.93 -4.79
N LEU A 358 -11.69 1.83 -4.37
CA LEU A 358 -12.73 1.14 -5.14
C LEU A 358 -12.97 1.82 -6.49
N GLU A 359 -13.01 3.15 -6.52
CA GLU A 359 -13.21 3.91 -7.74
C GLU A 359 -11.99 3.80 -8.68
N ARG A 360 -10.77 3.87 -8.14
CA ARG A 360 -9.56 3.64 -8.94
C ARG A 360 -9.51 2.22 -9.50
N SER A 361 -9.93 1.23 -8.71
CA SER A 361 -10.11 -0.15 -9.17
C SER A 361 -11.09 -0.24 -10.34
N ARG A 362 -12.21 0.49 -10.30
CA ARG A 362 -13.18 0.55 -11.41
C ARG A 362 -12.52 1.11 -12.68
N LEU A 363 -11.82 2.24 -12.58
CA LEU A 363 -11.15 2.89 -13.72
C LEU A 363 -10.09 2.00 -14.36
N ILE A 364 -9.28 1.31 -13.54
CA ILE A 364 -8.28 0.35 -14.02
C ILE A 364 -8.94 -0.80 -14.80
N GLN A 365 -10.07 -1.31 -14.30
CA GLN A 365 -10.80 -2.41 -14.95
C GLN A 365 -11.49 -1.99 -16.24
N GLU A 366 -11.96 -0.75 -16.31
CA GLU A 366 -12.44 -0.18 -17.56
C GLU A 366 -11.31 -0.12 -18.58
N LYS A 367 -10.11 0.31 -18.16
CA LYS A 367 -8.96 0.32 -19.06
C LYS A 367 -8.58 -1.06 -19.56
N ILE A 368 -8.59 -2.06 -18.69
CA ILE A 368 -8.31 -3.47 -19.05
C ILE A 368 -9.26 -3.99 -20.12
N LYS A 369 -10.52 -3.55 -20.15
CA LYS A 369 -11.52 -3.99 -21.13
C LYS A 369 -11.34 -3.37 -22.51
N GLU A 370 -10.63 -2.24 -22.60
CA GLU A 370 -10.36 -1.54 -23.88
C GLU A 370 -9.14 -2.10 -24.63
N VAL A 371 -8.19 -2.67 -23.89
CA VAL A 371 -6.97 -3.33 -24.40
C VAL A 371 -7.26 -4.80 -24.61
#